data_AF-A0A6B3EFR0-F1
#
_entry.id   AF-A0A6B3EFR0-F1
#
_cell.length_a   1.000
_cell.length_b   1.000
_cell.length_c   1.000
_cell.angle_alpha   90.00
_cell.angle_beta   90.00
_cell.angle_gamma   90.00
#
_symmetry.space_group_name_H-M   'P 1'
#
loop_
_entity.id
_entity.type
_entity.pdbx_description
1 polymer ?
#
loop_
_entity_poly.entity_id
_entity_poly.type
_entity_poly.pdbx_seq_one_letter_code
_entity_poly.pdbx_strand_id
1 'polypeptide(L)' 'AIRLPYAEIIAHTPDGTPYLVPEVVLLFKAKAARPKDEADLAGVLPLLGAERRERLRGWLERAHPGHAWGERLG' A
#
# COMPACT_ATOMS: atom_id res chain seq x y z
N ALA A 1 10.39 5.42 12.60
CA ALA A 1 9.35 4.37 12.55
C ALA A 1 8.24 4.83 11.62
N ILE A 2 7.61 3.94 10.86
CA ILE A 2 6.39 4.24 10.09
C ILE A 2 5.21 4.15 11.08
N ARG A 3 4.34 5.15 11.09
CA ARG A 3 3.18 5.25 12.00
C ARG A 3 2.00 5.85 11.25
N LEU A 4 0.81 5.40 11.60
CA LEU A 4 -0.46 5.95 11.13
C LEU A 4 -1.48 5.89 12.28
N PRO A 5 -2.35 6.90 12.48
CA PRO A 5 -3.45 6.81 13.45
C PRO A 5 -4.36 5.62 13.15
N TYR A 6 -4.90 4.99 14.20
CA TYR A 6 -5.78 3.83 14.04
C TYR A 6 -7.02 4.14 13.18
N ALA A 7 -7.60 5.34 13.34
CA ALA A 7 -8.75 5.76 12.55
C ALA A 7 -8.44 5.86 11.03
N GLU A 8 -7.18 6.06 10.66
CA GLU A 8 -6.75 6.15 9.26
C GLU A 8 -6.28 4.80 8.69
N ILE A 9 -6.02 3.82 9.56
CA ILE A 9 -5.58 2.48 9.14
C ILE A 9 -6.75 1.59 8.70
N ILE A 10 -7.95 1.87 9.20
CA ILE A 10 -9.18 1.12 8.89
C ILE A 10 -10.04 1.93 7.92
N ALA A 11 -10.15 1.44 6.68
CA ALA A 11 -11.16 1.87 5.73
C ALA A 11 -12.42 1.00 5.88
N HIS A 12 -13.53 1.46 5.30
CA HIS A 12 -14.79 0.74 5.29
C HIS A 12 -15.30 0.61 3.87
N THR A 13 -15.86 -0.55 3.54
CA THR A 13 -16.60 -0.74 2.29
C THR A 13 -17.88 0.11 2.31
N PRO A 14 -18.57 0.31 1.17
CA PRO A 14 -19.82 1.09 1.14
C PRO A 14 -20.91 0.58 2.09
N ASP A 15 -20.93 -0.73 2.35
CA ASP A 15 -21.82 -1.42 3.29
C ASP A 15 -21.30 -1.42 4.75
N GLY A 16 -20.14 -0.82 5.01
CA GLY A 16 -19.61 -0.62 6.36
C GLY A 16 -18.71 -1.74 6.88
N THR A 17 -18.27 -2.69 6.04
CA THR A 17 -17.31 -3.72 6.46
C THR A 17 -15.91 -3.11 6.62
N PRO A 18 -15.27 -3.21 7.80
CA PRO A 18 -13.95 -2.64 8.03
C PRO A 18 -12.85 -3.47 7.36
N TYR A 19 -11.84 -2.80 6.80
CA TYR A 19 -10.66 -3.43 6.23
C TYR A 19 -9.42 -2.55 6.36
N LEU A 20 -8.25 -3.18 6.36
CA LEU A 20 -6.96 -2.49 6.42
C LEU A 20 -6.71 -1.73 5.12
N VAL A 21 -6.28 -0.46 5.21
CA VAL A 21 -5.99 0.32 4.00
C VAL A 21 -4.96 -0.38 3.10
N PRO A 22 -5.16 -0.39 1.77
CA PRO A 22 -4.33 -1.20 0.88
C PRO A 22 -2.84 -0.88 0.94
N GLU A 23 -2.46 0.36 1.23
CA GLU A 23 -1.07 0.81 1.35
C GLU A 23 -0.32 0.07 2.46
N VAL A 24 -0.98 -0.20 3.59
CA VAL A 24 -0.36 -0.96 4.67
C VAL A 24 -0.21 -2.42 4.26
N VAL A 25 -1.25 -3.02 3.65
CA VAL A 25 -1.17 -4.41 3.15
C VAL A 25 -0.03 -4.57 2.13
N LEU A 26 0.08 -3.63 1.19
CA LEU A 26 1.12 -3.64 0.16
C LEU A 26 2.52 -3.43 0.75
N LEU A 27 2.69 -2.57 1.76
CA LEU A 27 3.96 -2.41 2.46
C LEU A 27 4.47 -3.74 3.05
N PHE A 28 3.58 -4.53 3.68
CA PHE A 28 3.96 -5.85 4.20
C PHE A 28 4.28 -6.86 3.09
N LYS A 29 3.55 -6.81 1.97
CA LYS A 29 3.76 -7.70 0.83
C LYS A 29 5.05 -7.41 0.06
N ALA A 30 5.47 -6.15 0.01
CA ALA A 30 6.70 -5.72 -0.66
C ALA A 30 7.95 -6.43 -0.11
N LYS A 31 7.94 -6.89 1.15
CA LYS A 31 9.06 -7.68 1.70
C LYS A 31 9.40 -8.91 0.87
N ALA A 32 8.40 -9.54 0.24
CA ALA A 32 8.60 -10.78 -0.54
C ALA A 32 8.26 -10.62 -2.03
N ALA A 33 7.35 -9.71 -2.39
CA ALA A 33 6.93 -9.41 -3.76
C ALA A 33 6.66 -10.69 -4.61
N ARG A 34 5.94 -11.67 -4.04
CA ARG A 34 5.62 -12.93 -4.75
C ARG A 34 4.68 -12.64 -5.92
N PRO A 35 4.51 -13.58 -6.89
CA PRO A 35 3.60 -13.37 -8.02
C PRO A 35 2.17 -12.94 -7.64
N LYS A 36 1.63 -13.45 -6.53
CA LYS A 36 0.33 -12.99 -6.03
C LYS A 36 0.35 -11.57 -5.47
N ASP A 37 1.44 -11.18 -4.82
CA ASP A 37 1.62 -9.85 -4.25
C ASP A 37 1.78 -8.81 -5.38
N GLU A 38 2.41 -9.21 -6.48
CA GLU A 38 2.49 -8.44 -7.72
C GLU A 38 1.11 -8.22 -8.36
N ALA A 39 0.29 -9.27 -8.41
CA ALA A 39 -1.09 -9.19 -8.88
C ALA A 39 -1.94 -8.29 -7.95
N ASP A 40 -1.74 -8.38 -6.64
CA ASP A 40 -2.39 -7.50 -5.66
C ASP A 40 -2.03 -6.03 -5.89
N LEU A 41 -0.74 -5.70 -6.09
CA LEU A 41 -0.33 -4.34 -6.43
C LEU A 41 -0.99 -3.88 -7.72
N ALA A 42 -0.95 -4.69 -8.78
CA ALA A 42 -1.51 -4.34 -10.09
C ALA A 42 -3.02 -4.06 -10.02
N GLY A 43 -3.76 -4.86 -9.24
CA GLY A 43 -5.20 -4.66 -9.04
C GLY A 43 -5.54 -3.45 -8.17
N VAL A 44 -4.73 -3.16 -7.16
CA VAL A 44 -4.97 -2.04 -6.22
C VAL A 44 -4.52 -0.70 -6.79
N LEU A 45 -3.42 -0.66 -7.55
CA LEU A 45 -2.83 0.57 -8.07
C LEU A 45 -3.83 1.54 -8.74
N PRO A 46 -4.71 1.11 -9.67
CA PRO A 46 -5.69 2.01 -10.30
C PRO A 46 -6.73 2.57 -9.31
N LEU A 47 -6.92 1.93 -8.15
CA LEU A 47 -7.86 2.34 -7.12
C LEU A 47 -7.24 3.30 -6.09
N LEU A 48 -5.91 3.40 -6.05
CA LEU A 48 -5.22 4.33 -5.17
C LEU A 48 -5.15 5.73 -5.81
N GLY A 49 -5.68 6.73 -5.11
CA GLY A 49 -5.45 8.14 -5.42
C GLY A 49 -3.99 8.56 -5.21
N ALA A 50 -3.62 9.73 -5.74
CA ALA A 50 -2.24 10.23 -5.76
C ALA A 50 -1.58 10.27 -4.36
N GLU A 51 -2.28 10.81 -3.36
CA GLU A 51 -1.79 10.90 -1.98
C GLU A 51 -1.45 9.53 -1.38
N ARG A 52 -2.29 8.53 -1.67
CA ARG A 52 -2.11 7.16 -1.18
C ARG A 52 -0.91 6.49 -1.84
N ARG A 53 -0.72 6.71 -3.15
CA ARG A 53 0.46 6.21 -3.87
C ARG A 53 1.74 6.84 -3.35
N GLU A 54 1.73 8.15 -3.14
CA GLU A 54 2.86 8.89 -2.57
C GLU A 54 3.23 8.42 -1.17
N ARG A 55 2.23 8.22 -0.31
CA ARG A 55 2.43 7.65 1.02
C ARG A 55 3.09 6.27 0.97
N LEU A 56 2.57 5.37 0.12
CA LEU A 56 3.15 4.04 -0.06
C LEU A 56 4.58 4.12 -0.60
N ARG A 57 4.84 4.98 -1.59
CA ARG A 57 6.18 5.21 -2.16
C ARG A 57 7.17 5.63 -1.08
N GLY A 58 6.81 6.59 -0.24
CA GLY A 58 7.66 7.04 0.87
C GLY A 58 7.89 5.97 1.94
N TRP A 59 6.91 5.11 2.21
CA TRP A 59 7.07 3.98 3.12
C TRP A 59 7.98 2.90 2.56
N LEU A 60 7.83 2.59 1.27
CA LEU A 60 8.71 1.64 0.57
C LEU A 60 10.14 2.14 0.57
N GLU A 61 10.39 3.41 0.23
CA GLU A 61 11.75 3.94 0.24
C GLU A 61 12.40 3.84 1.64
N ARG A 62 11.61 3.98 2.70
CA ARG A 62 12.13 3.86 4.07
C ARG A 62 12.35 2.42 4.53
N ALA A 63 11.48 1.49 4.15
CA ALA A 63 11.50 0.10 4.63
C ALA A 63 12.28 -0.84 3.71
N HIS A 64 12.27 -0.54 2.41
CA HIS A 64 12.82 -1.30 1.31
C HIS A 64 13.41 -0.34 0.25
N PRO A 65 14.51 0.37 0.54
CA PRO A 65 15.11 1.33 -0.40
C PRO A 65 15.37 0.69 -1.77
N GLY A 66 15.01 1.38 -2.86
CA GLY A 66 15.18 0.88 -4.23
C GLY A 66 14.24 -0.26 -4.64
N HIS A 67 13.16 -0.52 -3.90
CA HIS A 67 12.17 -1.53 -4.27
C HIS A 67 11.48 -1.20 -5.60
N ALA A 68 11.37 -2.18 -6.49
CA ALA A 68 10.83 -2.02 -7.85
C ALA A 68 9.40 -1.44 -7.91
N TRP A 69 8.62 -1.59 -6.84
CA TRP A 69 7.28 -1.00 -6.76
C TRP A 69 7.29 0.53 -6.66
N GLY A 70 8.38 1.14 -6.20
CA GLY A 70 8.49 2.60 -6.07
C GLY A 70 8.27 3.32 -7.40
N GLU A 71 8.90 2.85 -8.48
CA GLU A 71 8.76 3.41 -9.84
C GLU A 71 7.34 3.25 -10.39
N ARG A 72 6.66 2.16 -10.03
CA ARG A 72 5.32 1.84 -10.50
C ARG A 72 4.21 2.63 -9.81
N LEU A 73 4.51 3.23 -8.66
CA LEU A 73 3.54 4.03 -7.91
C LEU A 73 3.32 5.42 -8.51
N GLY A 74 4.20 5.86 -9.43
CA GLY A 74 4.15 7.19 -10.03
C GLY A 74 4.62 8.28 -9.08
#